data_AF-A0A537GCG2-F1
#
_entry.id   AF-A0A537GCG2-F1
#
_cell.length_a   1.000
_cell.length_b   1.000
_cell.length_c   1.000
_cell.angle_alpha   90.00
_cell.angle_beta   90.00
_cell.angle_gamma   90.00
#
_symmetry.space_group_name_H-M   'P 1'
#
loop_
_entity.id
_entity.type
_entity.pdbx_description
1 polymer ?
#
loop_
_entity_poly.entity_id
_entity_poly.type
_entity_poly.pdbx_seq_one_letter_code
_entity_poly.pdbx_strand_id
1 'polypeptide(L)' 'MANPLNSDDRLLWWWFVGTRGGPTRARIVMALKEEPLNAKQLADFLDINYKTVRHHLKVLSDHHLL' A
#
# COMPACT_ATOMS: atom_id res chain seq x y z
N MET A 1 -28.27 1.14 7.97
CA MET A 1 -27.26 0.23 7.38
C MET A 1 -25.88 0.81 7.68
N ALA A 2 -25.31 0.50 8.83
CA ALA A 2 -24.01 1.00 9.26
C ALA A 2 -23.01 -0.17 9.21
N ASN A 3 -21.89 0.02 8.54
CA ASN A 3 -20.79 -0.94 8.55
C ASN A 3 -20.08 -0.84 9.91
N PRO A 4 -20.08 -1.89 10.76
CA PRO A 4 -19.52 -1.82 12.11
C PRO A 4 -18.03 -2.16 12.07
N LEU A 5 -17.29 -1.54 11.15
CA LEU A 5 -15.83 -1.59 11.19
C LEU A 5 -15.38 -0.88 12.47
N ASN A 6 -14.58 -1.56 13.27
CA ASN A 6 -13.89 -0.95 14.40
C ASN A 6 -13.06 0.26 13.90
N SER A 7 -12.57 1.10 14.81
CA SER A 7 -11.81 2.31 14.45
C SER A 7 -10.64 2.01 13.50
N ASP A 8 -9.97 0.88 13.70
CA ASP A 8 -8.77 0.45 12.98
C ASP A 8 -9.09 -0.04 11.56
N ASP A 9 -10.15 -0.85 11.41
CA ASP A 9 -10.66 -1.34 10.13
C ASP A 9 -11.05 -0.18 9.20
N ARG A 10 -11.61 0.89 9.76
CA ARG A 10 -11.97 2.10 9.01
C ARG A 10 -10.73 2.85 8.52
N LEU A 11 -9.68 2.91 9.34
CA LEU A 11 -8.41 3.52 8.97
C LEU A 11 -7.70 2.70 7.88
N LEU A 12 -7.64 1.39 8.02
CA LEU A 12 -7.12 0.49 6.99
C LEU A 12 -7.87 0.63 5.67
N TRP A 13 -9.20 0.67 5.72
CA TRP A 13 -10.02 0.90 4.54
C TRP A 13 -9.71 2.26 3.88
N TRP A 14 -9.51 3.31 4.67
CA TRP A 14 -9.11 4.61 4.14
C TRP A 14 -7.71 4.59 3.49
N TRP A 15 -6.73 3.93 4.10
CA TRP A 15 -5.36 3.82 3.56
C TRP A 15 -5.27 3.04 2.26
N PHE A 16 -6.12 2.04 2.03
CA PHE A 16 -6.05 1.18 0.85
C PHE A 16 -7.14 1.43 -0.19
N VAL A 17 -8.28 2.00 0.19
CA VAL A 17 -9.44 2.21 -0.71
C VAL A 17 -9.86 3.69 -0.74
N GLY A 18 -9.76 4.40 0.38
CA GLY A 18 -10.26 5.78 0.53
C GLY A 18 -9.40 6.88 -0.10
N THR A 19 -8.28 6.55 -0.76
CA THR A 19 -7.39 7.54 -1.39
C THR A 19 -6.92 7.08 -2.76
N ARG A 20 -6.58 8.03 -3.64
CA ARG A 20 -6.06 7.75 -5.00
C ARG A 20 -4.86 6.79 -5.03
N GLY A 21 -4.01 6.85 -4.00
CA GLY A 21 -2.83 6.01 -3.86
C GLY A 21 -3.07 4.62 -3.25
N GLY A 22 -4.29 4.35 -2.78
CA GLY A 22 -4.66 3.13 -2.07
C GLY A 22 -4.44 1.85 -2.89
N PRO A 23 -4.96 1.77 -4.13
CA PRO A 23 -4.76 0.59 -4.98
C PRO A 23 -3.28 0.26 -5.22
N THR A 24 -2.42 1.27 -5.43
CA THR A 24 -0.98 1.05 -5.61
C THR A 24 -0.32 0.54 -4.34
N ARG A 25 -0.66 1.08 -3.16
CA ARG A 25 -0.17 0.56 -1.88
C ARG A 25 -0.59 -0.88 -1.64
N ALA A 26 -1.85 -1.23 -1.95
CA ALA A 26 -2.33 -2.60 -1.83
C ALA A 26 -1.51 -3.55 -2.71
N ARG A 27 -1.25 -3.17 -3.98
CA ARG A 27 -0.39 -3.95 -4.89
C ARG A 27 1.03 -4.14 -4.35
N ILE A 28 1.62 -3.10 -3.76
CA ILE A 28 2.96 -3.16 -3.14
C ILE A 28 2.97 -4.14 -1.95
N VAL A 29 2.01 -4.02 -1.03
CA VAL A 29 1.93 -4.91 0.14
C VAL A 29 1.71 -6.36 -0.30
N MET A 30 0.86 -6.60 -1.29
CA MET A 30 0.65 -7.95 -1.82
C MET A 30 1.92 -8.52 -2.44
N ALA A 31 2.65 -7.75 -3.26
CA ALA A 31 3.91 -8.20 -3.84
C ALA A 31 4.97 -8.55 -2.77
N LEU A 32 5.07 -7.72 -1.72
CA LEU A 32 6.00 -7.95 -0.61
C LEU A 32 5.63 -9.15 0.28
N LYS A 33 4.34 -9.53 0.31
CA LYS A 33 3.88 -10.74 1.01
C LYS A 33 4.27 -12.02 0.28
N GLU A 34 4.33 -11.98 -1.04
CA GLU A 34 4.75 -13.12 -1.85
C GLU A 34 6.27 -13.32 -1.77
N GLU A 35 7.05 -12.25 -1.92
CA GLU A 35 8.51 -12.30 -1.81
C GLU A 35 9.13 -10.94 -1.39
N PRO A 36 10.27 -10.94 -0.68
CA PRO A 36 10.94 -9.70 -0.32
C PRO A 36 11.57 -9.02 -1.54
N LEU A 37 10.93 -7.93 -2.00
CA LEU A 37 11.38 -7.13 -3.15
C LEU A 37 11.92 -5.77 -2.70
N ASN A 38 13.01 -5.32 -3.33
CA ASN A 38 13.46 -3.95 -3.19
C ASN A 38 12.60 -2.98 -4.04
N ALA A 39 12.73 -1.67 -3.80
CA ALA A 39 11.91 -0.66 -4.48
C ALA A 39 12.06 -0.64 -6.01
N LYS A 40 13.22 -1.02 -6.55
CA LYS A 40 13.44 -1.12 -8.00
C LYS A 40 12.76 -2.37 -8.56
N GLN A 41 12.90 -3.51 -7.90
CA GLN A 41 12.21 -4.75 -8.27
C GLN A 41 10.68 -4.58 -8.22
N LEU A 42 10.15 -3.89 -7.20
CA LEU A 42 8.72 -3.54 -7.13
C LEU A 42 8.28 -2.66 -8.29
N ALA A 43 9.10 -1.67 -8.69
CA ALA A 43 8.78 -0.80 -9.81
C ALA A 43 8.68 -1.58 -11.12
N ASP A 44 9.61 -2.51 -11.33
CA ASP A 44 9.66 -3.36 -12.51
C ASP A 44 8.52 -4.40 -12.49
N PHE A 45 8.27 -5.05 -11.35
CA PHE A 45 7.22 -6.06 -11.17
C PHE A 45 5.81 -5.49 -11.31
N LEU A 46 5.56 -4.29 -10.78
CA LEU A 46 4.25 -3.65 -10.82
C LEU A 46 4.03 -2.78 -12.05
N ASP A 47 5.04 -2.63 -12.91
CA ASP A 47 5.08 -1.73 -14.07
C ASP A 47 4.66 -0.29 -13.70
N ILE A 48 5.32 0.26 -12.68
CA ILE A 48 5.09 1.63 -12.20
C ILE A 48 6.41 2.37 -11.95
N ASN A 49 6.37 3.70 -12.03
CA ASN A 49 7.56 4.50 -11.85
C ASN A 49 8.22 4.30 -10.47
N TYR A 50 9.56 4.16 -10.46
CA TYR A 50 10.35 4.00 -9.23
C TYR A 50 10.08 5.08 -8.16
N LYS A 51 9.91 6.35 -8.54
CA LYS A 51 9.60 7.43 -7.58
C LYS A 51 8.21 7.22 -6.95
N THR A 52 7.25 6.72 -7.72
CA THR A 52 5.91 6.36 -7.23
C THR A 52 6.00 5.22 -6.22
N VAL A 53 6.79 4.18 -6.50
CA VAL A 53 7.03 3.09 -5.54
C VAL A 53 7.64 3.62 -4.24
N ARG A 54 8.70 4.41 -4.32
CA ARG A 54 9.35 5.00 -3.14
C ARG A 54 8.41 5.84 -2.31
N HIS A 55 7.57 6.65 -2.95
CA HIS A 55 6.56 7.44 -2.26
C HIS A 55 5.57 6.54 -1.49
N HIS A 56 5.05 5.50 -2.14
CA HIS A 56 4.10 4.59 -1.48
C HIS A 56 4.74 3.75 -0.37
N LEU A 57 5.97 3.26 -0.55
CA LEU A 57 6.72 2.58 0.52
C LEU A 57 6.92 3.51 1.72
N LYS A 58 7.29 4.78 1.50
CA LYS A 58 7.43 5.75 2.58
C LYS A 58 6.11 5.95 3.33
N VAL A 59 5.00 6.16 2.61
CA VAL A 59 3.67 6.31 3.24
C VAL A 59 3.33 5.06 4.06
N LEU A 60 3.54 3.87 3.52
CA LEU A 60 3.26 2.64 4.26
C LEU A 60 4.13 2.51 5.52
N SER A 61 5.43 2.77 5.45
CA SER A 61 6.34 2.71 6.60
C SER A 61 6.03 3.78 7.65
N ASP A 62 5.78 5.02 7.25
CA ASP A 62 5.44 6.13 8.16
C ASP A 62 4.16 5.85 8.96
N HIS A 63 3.26 5.02 8.42
CA HIS A 63 2.01 4.61 9.05
C HIS A 63 2.02 3.18 9.63
N HIS A 64 3.18 2.54 9.74
CA HIS A 64 3.35 1.18 10.30
C HIS A 64 2.49 0.11 9.59
N LEU A 65 2.35 0.24 8.27
CA LEU A 65 1.60 -0.68 7.40
C LEU A 65 2.52 -1.64 6.62
N LEU A 66 3.82 -1.62 6.90
CA LEU A 66 4.85 -2.56 6.43
C LEU A 66 5.62 -3.12 7.62
#